data_AF-A0A3D2W0S0-F1
#
_entry.id   AF-A0A3D2W0S0-F1
#
_cell.length_a   1.000
_cell.length_b   1.000
_cell.length_c   1.000
_cell.angle_alpha   90.00
_cell.angle_beta   90.00
_cell.angle_gamma   90.00
#
_symmetry.space_group_name_H-M   'P 1'
#
loop_
_entity.id
_entity.type
_entity.pdbx_description
1 polymer ?
#
loop_
_entity_poly.entity_id
_entity_poly.type
_entity_poly.pdbx_seq_one_letter_code
_entity_poly.pdbx_strand_id
1 'polypeptide(L)' 'MTHAGLGLPEREFYRRADGQFSQIRAAYVAHIARMLSLAGVSGAAGKARRVMALETAIAERHWPIADRRDRDRTYN' A
#
# COMPACT_ATOMS: atom_id res chain seq x y z
N MET A 1 4.59 -17.18 -3.74
CA MET A 1 5.32 -15.90 -3.67
C MET A 1 4.64 -14.98 -2.68
N THR A 2 5.26 -14.71 -1.53
CA THR A 2 4.78 -13.69 -0.60
C THR A 2 5.03 -12.32 -1.25
N HIS A 3 3.96 -11.58 -1.50
CA HIS A 3 4.06 -10.25 -2.11
C HIS A 3 4.65 -9.29 -1.06
N ALA A 4 5.94 -8.97 -1.19
CA ALA A 4 6.63 -7.95 -0.41
C ALA A 4 6.57 -6.59 -1.14
N GLY A 5 6.65 -5.48 -0.40
CA GLY A 5 6.68 -4.13 -0.98
C GLY A 5 5.45 -3.25 -0.68
N LEU A 6 4.54 -3.70 0.19
CA LEU A 6 3.46 -2.88 0.73
C LEU A 6 3.67 -2.69 2.23
N GLY A 7 3.57 -1.46 2.73
CA GLY A 7 3.62 -1.19 4.17
C GLY A 7 2.30 -1.40 4.92
N LEU A 8 1.25 -1.83 4.23
CA LEU A 8 -0.03 -2.24 4.82
C LEU A 8 -0.28 -3.72 4.52
N PRO A 9 -1.07 -4.43 5.37
CA PRO A 9 -1.18 -5.89 5.32
C PRO A 9 -1.64 -6.44 3.97
N GLU A 10 -2.51 -5.73 3.26
CA GLU A 10 -3.05 -6.17 1.97
C GLU A 10 -3.23 -5.01 0.98
N ARG A 11 -3.26 -5.33 -0.32
CA ARG A 11 -3.51 -4.36 -1.40
C ARG A 11 -4.91 -3.74 -1.32
N GLU A 12 -5.89 -4.46 -0.77
CA GLU A 12 -7.26 -3.99 -0.62
C GLU A 12 -7.35 -2.72 0.24
N PHE A 13 -6.39 -2.49 1.16
CA PHE A 13 -6.31 -1.24 1.93
C PHE A 13 -5.99 -0.01 1.07
N TYR A 14 -5.26 -0.22 -0.03
CA TYR A 14 -4.93 0.83 -1.00
C TYR A 14 -6.06 1.04 -2.01
N ARG A 15 -6.81 -0.02 -2.35
CA ARG A 15 -7.84 0.00 -3.41
C ARG A 15 -9.25 0.33 -2.93
N ARG A 16 -9.67 -0.12 -1.75
CA ARG A 16 -11.04 0.08 -1.25
C ARG A 16 -11.24 1.48 -0.71
N ALA A 17 -12.09 2.29 -1.33
CA ALA A 17 -12.36 3.64 -0.84
C ALA A 17 -13.36 3.71 0.34
N ASP A 18 -13.98 2.59 0.67
CA ASP A 18 -15.17 2.54 1.53
C ASP A 18 -14.84 2.48 3.03
N GLY A 19 -15.69 3.11 3.85
CA GLY A 19 -15.65 2.98 5.31
C GLY A 19 -14.29 3.26 5.96
N GLN A 20 -13.84 2.32 6.80
CA GLN A 20 -12.63 2.45 7.63
C GLN A 20 -11.32 2.50 6.83
N PHE A 21 -11.31 2.04 5.58
CA PHE A 21 -10.10 2.02 4.76
C PHE A 21 -9.58 3.43 4.46
N SER A 22 -10.47 4.41 4.30
CA SER A 22 -10.10 5.82 4.10
C SER A 22 -9.35 6.39 5.31
N GLN A 23 -9.83 6.11 6.52
CA GLN A 23 -9.19 6.53 7.77
C GLN A 23 -7.85 5.83 7.98
N ILE A 24 -7.76 4.54 7.66
CA ILE A 24 -6.51 3.78 7.76
C ILE A 24 -5.46 4.35 6.81
N ARG A 25 -5.81 4.66 5.55
CA ARG A 25 -4.88 5.33 4.61
C ARG A 25 -4.43 6.69 5.12
N ALA A 26 -5.35 7.50 5.66
CA ALA A 26 -5.02 8.80 6.22
C ALA A 26 -4.07 8.68 7.42
N ALA A 27 -4.35 7.75 8.34
CA ALA A 27 -3.51 7.46 9.50
C ALA A 27 -2.13 6.94 9.09
N TYR A 28 -2.07 6.13 8.03
CA TYR A 28 -0.83 5.60 7.48
C TYR A 28 0.05 6.69 6.86
N VAL A 29 -0.52 7.56 6.02
CA VAL A 29 0.19 8.74 5.48
C VAL A 29 0.69 9.64 6.60
N ALA A 30 -0.12 9.87 7.63
CA ALA A 30 0.29 10.65 8.80
C ALA A 30 1.42 9.97 9.58
N HIS A 31 1.40 8.64 9.71
CA HIS A 31 2.48 7.88 10.34
C HIS A 31 3.79 8.01 9.56
N ILE A 32 3.77 7.83 8.23
CA ILE A 32 4.97 8.01 7.39
C ILE A 32 5.49 9.45 7.51
N ALA A 33 4.60 10.44 7.47
CA ALA A 33 5.01 11.84 7.63
C ALA A 33 5.68 12.08 8.99
N ARG A 34 5.15 11.54 10.09
CA ARG A 34 5.79 11.63 11.41
C ARG A 34 7.16 10.97 11.43
N MET A 35 7.30 9.76 10.87
CA MET A 35 8.59 9.06 10.80
C MET A 35 9.63 9.83 9.99
N LEU A 36 9.23 10.39 8.84
CA LEU A 36 10.11 11.22 8.01
C LEU A 36 10.51 12.52 8.72
N SER A 37 9.58 13.16 9.44
CA SER A 37 9.88 14.33 10.25
C SER A 37 10.86 14.02 11.39
N LEU A 38 10.67 12.89 12.08
CA LEU A 38 11.60 12.42 13.13
C LEU A 38 12.99 12.12 12.56
N ALA A 39 13.07 11.64 11.32
CA ALA A 39 14.33 11.44 10.60
C ALA A 39 14.95 12.73 10.04
N GLY A 40 14.37 13.91 10.29
CA GLY A 40 14.89 15.20 9.81
C GLY A 40 14.65 15.46 8.32
N VAL A 41 13.76 14.70 7.67
CA VAL A 41 13.49 14.83 6.24
C VAL A 41 12.56 16.01 5.97
N SER A 42 13.04 17.00 5.21
CA SER A 42 12.21 18.12 4.76
C SER A 42 11.13 17.67 3.76
N GLY A 43 9.96 18.31 3.83
CA GLY A 43 8.82 17.97 2.97
C GLY A 43 8.22 16.58 3.27
N ALA A 44 8.31 16.11 4.52
CA ALA A 44 7.81 14.82 4.99
C ALA A 44 6.38 14.51 4.53
N ALA A 45 5.44 15.46 4.63
CA ALA A 45 4.06 15.26 4.19
C ALA A 45 3.93 15.01 2.68
N GLY A 46 4.68 15.75 1.85
CA GLY A 46 4.68 15.56 0.40
C GLY A 46 5.35 14.26 -0.02
N LYS A 47 6.39 13.82 0.71
CA LYS A 47 7.03 12.52 0.51
C LYS A 47 6.11 11.37 0.95
N ALA A 48 5.42 11.49 2.08
CA ALA A 48 4.46 10.49 2.55
C ALA A 48 3.33 10.24 1.55
N ARG A 49 2.79 11.30 0.93
CA ARG A 49 1.79 11.16 -0.15
C ARG A 49 2.34 10.42 -1.38
N ARG A 50 3.60 10.67 -1.74
CA ARG A 50 4.27 9.98 -2.85
C ARG A 50 4.54 8.51 -2.57
N VAL A 51 4.91 8.18 -1.33
CA VAL A 51 5.05 6.78 -0.89
C VAL A 51 3.72 6.05 -1.04
N MET A 52 2.64 6.65 -0.53
CA MET A 52 1.31 6.07 -0.66
C MET A 52 0.88 5.87 -2.13
N ALA A 53 1.16 6.85 -3.00
CA ALA A 53 0.86 6.73 -4.43
C ALA A 53 1.68 5.63 -5.11
N LEU A 54 2.96 5.49 -4.76
CA LEU A 54 3.82 4.42 -5.27
C LEU A 54 3.30 3.05 -4.83
N GLU A 55 2.99 2.88 -3.54
CA GLU A 55 2.44 1.63 -3.01
C GLU A 55 1.07 1.30 -3.61
N THR A 56 0.22 2.30 -3.87
CA THR A 56 -1.02 2.11 -4.62
C THR A 56 -0.74 1.59 -6.04
N ALA A 57 0.23 2.16 -6.76
CA ALA A 57 0.59 1.69 -8.10
C ALA A 57 1.17 0.26 -8.09
N ILE A 58 1.92 -0.11 -7.04
CA ILE A 58 2.39 -1.48 -6.82
C ILE A 58 1.20 -2.39 -6.52
N ALA A 59 0.28 -1.96 -5.66
CA ALA A 59 -0.94 -2.68 -5.29
C ALA A 59 -1.87 -2.94 -6.50
N GLU A 60 -1.90 -2.02 -7.47
CA GLU A 60 -2.63 -2.19 -8.75
C GLU A 60 -2.00 -3.26 -9.64
N ARG A 61 -0.66 -3.37 -9.63
CA ARG A 61 0.08 -4.41 -10.38
C ARG A 61 0.11 -5.75 -9.66
N HIS A 62 -0.26 -5.80 -8.37
CA HIS A 62 -0.40 -7.05 -7.65
C HIS A 62 -1.66 -7.80 -8.10
N TRP A 63 -1.44 -9.01 -8.62
CA TRP A 63 -2.50 -9.94 -9.07
C TRP A 63 -3.64 -10.04 -8.05
N PRO A 64 -4.91 -10.00 -8.48
CA PRO A 64 -6.05 -10.33 -7.64
C PRO A 64 -5.89 -11.62 -6.86
N ILE A 65 -6.31 -11.63 -5.59
CA ILE A 65 -6.43 -12.86 -4.79
C ILE A 65 -7.37 -13.86 -5.48
N ALA A 66 -8.32 -13.38 -6.30
CA ALA A 66 -9.17 -14.22 -7.14
C ALA A 66 -8.35 -15.09 -8.13
N ASP A 67 -7.26 -14.56 -8.68
CA ASP A 67 -6.36 -15.30 -9.59
C ASP A 67 -5.36 -16.20 -8.83
N ARG A 68 -5.26 -16.08 -7.50
CA ARG A 68 -4.47 -17.03 -6.68
C ARG A 68 -5.21 -18.35 -6.40
N ARG A 69 -6.52 -18.43 -6.67
CA ARG A 69 -7.32 -19.65 -6.46
C ARG A 69 -7.43 -20.53 -7.70
N ASP A 70 -6.95 -20.10 -8.86
CA ASP A 70 -6.73 -21.00 -9.99
C ASP A 70 -5.36 -21.67 -9.85
N ARG A 71 -5.36 -22.87 -9.25
CA ARG A 71 -4.18 -23.74 -9.15
C ARG A 71 -3.67 -24.21 -10.52
N ASP A 72 -4.35 -23.92 -11.61
CA ASP A 72 -3.99 -24.40 -12.96
C ASP A 72 -3.00 -23.50 -13.72
N ARG A 73 -2.69 -22.29 -13.25
CA ARG A 73 -1.69 -21.41 -13.91
C ARG A 73 -0.31 -21.37 -13.28
N THR A 74 -0.03 -22.22 -12.28
CA THR A 74 1.32 -22.33 -11.69
C THR A 74 2.16 -23.47 -12.29
N TYR A 75 1.69 -24.16 -13.33
CA TYR A 75 2.47 -25.21 -13.99
C TYR A 75 2.14 -25.31 -15.49
N ASN A 76 3.03 -24.78 -16.33
CA ASN A 76 3.38 -25.31 -17.64
C ASN A 76 4.85 -25.01 -17.87
#